data_AF-A0A401TEP6-F1
#
_entry.id   AF-A0A401TEP6-F1
#
_cell.length_a   1.000
_cell.length_b   1.000
_cell.length_c   1.000
_cell.angle_alpha   90.00
_cell.angle_beta   90.00
_cell.angle_gamma   90.00
#
_symmetry.space_group_name_H-M   'P 1'
#
loop_
_entity.id
_entity.type
_entity.pdbx_description
1 polymer ?
#
loop_
_entity_poly.entity_id
_entity_poly.type
_entity_poly.pdbx_seq_one_letter_code
_entity_poly.pdbx_strand_id
1 'polypeptide(L)'
;MAGVTILWEDFQSALDQLQTELSQAIGAPKIPTVKWQDVGGLQEVKREILDTVQLPLEHPELLTLGLRRTGLLLYGPPGTGKTMLAKAVATECAMTFLR
;
A
#
# COMPACT_ATOMS: atom_id res chain seq x y z
N MET A 1 -32.89 12.62 29.93
CA MET A 1 -32.32 11.67 28.95
C MET A 1 -30.98 12.24 28.53
N ALA A 2 -29.87 11.66 29.00
CA ALA A 2 -28.54 12.13 28.61
C ALA A 2 -28.31 11.70 27.15
N GLY A 3 -28.30 12.66 26.23
CA GLY A 3 -27.96 12.40 24.84
C GLY A 3 -26.48 12.07 24.76
N VAL A 4 -26.15 10.93 24.16
CA VAL A 4 -24.77 10.60 23.81
C VAL A 4 -24.37 11.52 22.65
N THR A 5 -23.38 12.37 22.87
CA THR A 5 -22.80 13.21 21.82
C THR A 5 -21.65 12.47 21.18
N ILE A 6 -21.78 12.12 19.90
CA ILE A 6 -20.72 11.47 19.14
C ILE A 6 -19.70 12.54 18.72
N LEU A 7 -18.45 12.37 19.13
CA LEU A 7 -17.33 13.21 18.74
C LEU A 7 -16.61 12.60 17.53
N TRP A 8 -15.84 13.42 16.82
CA TRP A 8 -14.98 12.95 15.73
C TRP A 8 -13.97 11.87 16.21
N GLU A 9 -13.51 12.00 17.45
CA GLU A 9 -12.61 11.03 18.08
C GLU A 9 -13.25 9.64 18.22
N ASP A 10 -14.56 9.58 18.52
CA ASP A 10 -15.31 8.32 18.59
C ASP A 10 -15.36 7.65 17.21
N PHE A 11 -15.55 8.46 16.16
CA PHE A 11 -15.57 7.98 14.78
C PHE A 11 -14.20 7.46 14.34
N GLN A 12 -13.14 8.17 14.72
CA GLN A 12 -11.77 7.82 14.39
C GLN A 12 -11.33 6.53 15.12
N SER A 13 -11.68 6.39 16.40
CA SER A 13 -11.46 5.17 17.19
C SER A 13 -12.22 3.96 16.62
N ALA A 14 -13.48 4.15 16.24
CA ALA A 14 -14.29 3.10 15.63
C ALA A 14 -13.74 2.65 14.26
N LEU A 15 -13.27 3.60 13.44
CA LEU A 15 -12.63 3.30 12.15
C LEU A 15 -11.33 2.51 12.32
N ASP A 16 -10.49 2.88 13.28
CA ASP A 16 -9.23 2.17 13.57
C ASP A 16 -9.48 0.74 14.04
N GLN A 17 -10.52 0.53 14.87
CA GLN A 17 -10.94 -0.81 15.31
C GLN A 17 -11.40 -1.66 14.11
N LEU A 18 -12.28 -1.12 13.27
CA LEU A 18 -12.79 -1.80 12.08
C LEU A 18 -11.67 -2.18 11.11
N GLN A 19 -10.74 -1.26 10.83
CA GLN A 19 -9.60 -1.54 9.96
C GLN A 19 -8.68 -2.63 10.54
N THR A 20 -8.50 -2.65 11.87
CA THR A 20 -7.69 -3.66 12.55
C THR A 20 -8.32 -5.04 12.46
N GLU A 21 -9.62 -5.15 12.74
CA GLU A 21 -10.37 -6.41 12.65
C GLU A 21 -10.40 -6.95 11.22
N LEU A 22 -10.68 -6.08 10.25
CA LEU A 22 -10.65 -6.45 8.83
C LEU A 22 -9.28 -6.98 8.45
N SER A 23 -8.19 -6.25 8.76
CA SER A 23 -6.82 -6.68 8.44
C SER A 23 -6.49 -8.07 8.99
N GLN A 24 -6.91 -8.36 10.23
CA GLN A 24 -6.74 -9.68 10.85
C GLN A 24 -7.54 -10.78 10.15
N ALA A 25 -8.80 -10.48 9.77
CA ALA A 25 -9.69 -11.45 9.15
C ALA A 25 -9.24 -11.91 7.75
N ILE A 26 -8.64 -11.01 6.96
CA ILE A 26 -8.10 -11.32 5.62
C ILE A 26 -6.66 -11.85 5.67
N GLY A 27 -6.05 -11.96 6.85
CA GLY A 27 -4.62 -12.29 6.98
C GLY A 27 -3.71 -11.25 6.33
N ALA A 28 -4.23 -10.04 6.09
CA ALA A 28 -3.54 -8.94 5.47
C ALA A 28 -2.61 -8.32 6.53
N PRO A 29 -1.27 -8.43 6.38
CA PRO A 29 -0.34 -7.85 7.34
C PRO A 29 -0.55 -6.34 7.39
N LYS A 30 -0.35 -5.75 8.58
CA LYS A 30 -0.39 -4.31 8.82
C LYS A 30 0.30 -3.57 7.66
N ILE A 31 -0.42 -2.62 7.04
CA ILE A 31 0.18 -1.74 6.03
C ILE A 31 1.43 -1.12 6.68
N PRO A 32 2.61 -1.30 6.08
CA PRO A 32 3.83 -0.72 6.64
C PRO A 32 3.70 0.81 6.69
N THR A 33 4.34 1.46 7.66
CA THR A 33 4.27 2.93 7.79
C THR A 33 5.36 3.66 7.00
N VAL A 34 6.05 2.97 6.09
CA VAL A 34 7.19 3.49 5.33
C VAL A 34 6.67 4.30 4.15
N LYS A 35 7.12 5.54 3.98
CA LYS A 35 6.72 6.42 2.86
C LYS A 35 7.79 6.48 1.77
N TRP A 36 7.46 7.03 0.61
CA TRP A 36 8.45 7.25 -0.46
C TRP A 36 9.64 8.11 -0.04
N GLN A 37 9.41 9.02 0.91
CA GLN A 37 10.40 9.94 1.46
C GLN A 37 11.47 9.21 2.29
N ASP A 38 11.12 8.04 2.86
CA ASP A 38 12.04 7.23 3.66
C ASP A 38 13.00 6.40 2.78
N VAL A 39 12.72 6.31 1.48
CA VAL A 39 13.55 5.58 0.50
C VAL A 39 14.45 6.58 -0.22
N GLY A 40 15.76 6.57 0.09
CA GLY A 40 16.74 7.38 -0.61
C GLY A 40 16.98 6.94 -2.07
N GLY A 41 17.03 7.89 -3.00
CA GLY A 41 17.37 7.62 -4.41
C GLY A 41 16.31 6.83 -5.18
N LEU A 42 16.77 6.02 -6.15
CA LEU A 42 15.96 5.07 -6.94
C LEU A 42 14.77 5.71 -7.68
N GLN A 43 14.84 7.00 -8.04
CA GLN A 43 13.70 7.74 -8.60
C GLN A 43 13.12 7.12 -9.87
N GLU A 44 13.98 6.60 -10.75
CA GLU A 44 13.55 5.91 -11.96
C GLU A 44 12.79 4.61 -11.65
N VAL A 45 13.30 3.81 -10.72
CA VAL A 45 12.64 2.58 -10.25
C VAL A 45 11.32 2.89 -9.56
N LYS A 46 11.26 3.94 -8.72
CA LYS A 46 10.00 4.37 -8.09
C LYS A 46 8.94 4.71 -9.14
N ARG A 47 9.34 5.44 -10.18
CA ARG A 47 8.45 5.82 -11.29
C ARG A 47 7.95 4.60 -12.05
N GLU A 48 8.83 3.67 -12.40
CA GLU A 48 8.47 2.46 -13.14
C GLU A 48 7.53 1.54 -12.33
N ILE A 49 7.74 1.45 -11.02
CA ILE A 49 6.85 0.70 -10.13
C ILE A 49 5.47 1.38 -10.07
N LEU A 50 5.44 2.71 -9.87
CA LEU A 50 4.18 3.46 -9.87
C LEU A 50 3.45 3.26 -11.20
N ASP A 51 4.09 3.47 -12.34
CA ASP A 51 3.46 3.24 -13.65
C ASP A 51 2.96 1.80 -13.79
N THR A 52 3.69 0.82 -13.27
CA THR A 52 3.27 -0.59 -13.36
C THR A 52 2.08 -0.92 -12.45
N VAL A 53 1.96 -0.24 -11.30
CA VAL A 53 0.97 -0.53 -10.26
C VAL A 53 -0.26 0.36 -10.38
N GLN A 54 -0.10 1.67 -10.62
CA GLN A 54 -1.17 2.64 -10.80
C GLN A 54 -1.86 2.54 -12.15
N LEU A 55 -1.12 2.37 -13.26
CA LEU A 55 -1.73 2.33 -14.59
C LEU A 55 -2.86 1.30 -14.72
N PRO A 56 -2.73 0.04 -14.24
CA PRO A 56 -3.83 -0.91 -14.30
C PRO A 56 -4.97 -0.62 -13.30
N LEU A 57 -4.71 0.14 -12.24
CA LEU A 57 -5.75 0.58 -11.29
C LEU A 57 -6.56 1.76 -11.85
N GLU A 58 -5.90 2.70 -12.51
CA GLU A 58 -6.52 3.90 -13.10
C GLU A 58 -7.16 3.60 -14.46
N HIS A 59 -6.58 2.69 -15.25
CA HIS A 59 -7.00 2.34 -16.60
C HIS A 59 -7.19 0.82 -16.78
N PRO A 60 -8.22 0.22 -16.16
CA PRO A 60 -8.48 -1.21 -16.25
C PRO A 60 -8.76 -1.70 -17.68
N GLU A 61 -9.18 -0.82 -18.59
CA GLU A 61 -9.36 -1.12 -20.02
C GLU A 61 -8.05 -1.58 -20.70
N LEU A 62 -6.89 -1.07 -20.26
CA LEU A 62 -5.59 -1.43 -20.84
C LEU A 62 -5.19 -2.87 -20.50
N LEU A 63 -5.68 -3.42 -19.39
CA LEU A 63 -5.45 -4.82 -19.00
C LEU A 63 -6.04 -5.80 -20.03
N THR A 64 -7.14 -5.42 -20.69
CA THR A 64 -7.81 -6.25 -21.71
C THR A 64 -7.04 -6.31 -23.03
N LEU A 65 -6.17 -5.33 -23.28
CA LEU A 65 -5.30 -5.26 -24.47
C LEU A 65 -4.00 -6.06 -24.33
N GLY A 66 -3.89 -6.89 -23.29
CA GLY A 66 -2.74 -7.78 -23.07
C GLY A 66 -1.64 -7.19 -22.18
N LEU A 67 -1.83 -5.99 -21.62
CA LEU A 67 -0.93 -5.40 -20.62
C LEU A 67 -1.14 -6.04 -19.22
N ARG A 68 -1.08 -7.37 -19.13
CA ARG A 68 -1.07 -8.07 -17.84
C ARG A 68 0.36 -8.13 -17.31
N ARG A 69 0.79 -7.07 -16.59
CA ARG A 69 2.00 -7.15 -15.76
C ARG A 69 1.63 -7.88 -14.46
N THR A 70 2.05 -9.14 -14.34
CA THR A 70 1.63 -10.05 -13.24
C THR A 70 2.46 -9.92 -11.96
N GLY A 71 3.54 -9.14 -11.96
CA GLY A 71 4.35 -8.92 -10.76
C GLY A 71 5.66 -8.19 -11.06
N LEU A 72 6.31 -7.73 -9.98
CA LEU A 72 7.55 -6.97 -10.03
C LEU A 72 8.61 -7.66 -9.16
N LEU A 73 9.79 -7.94 -9.72
CA LEU A 73 10.88 -8.60 -9.02
C LEU A 73 11.99 -7.58 -8.70
N LEU A 74 12.15 -7.26 -7.43
CA LEU A 74 13.26 -6.42 -6.96
C LEU A 74 14.48 -7.29 -6.65
N TYR A 75 15.56 -7.15 -7.41
CA TYR A 75 16.81 -7.90 -7.20
C TYR A 75 18.02 -6.97 -7.00
N GLY A 76 19.06 -7.49 -6.34
CA GLY A 76 20.32 -6.77 -6.11
C GLY A 76 21.00 -7.11 -4.78
N PRO A 77 22.21 -6.58 -4.52
CA PRO A 77 23.00 -6.85 -3.32
C PRO A 77 22.24 -6.61 -2.01
N PRO A 78 22.56 -7.29 -0.89
CA PRO A 78 21.94 -7.01 0.40
C PRO A 78 22.20 -5.54 0.80
N GLY A 79 21.21 -4.91 1.46
CA GLY A 79 21.33 -3.50 1.89
C GLY A 79 20.90 -2.44 0.87
N THR A 80 20.53 -2.79 -0.36
CA THR A 80 20.09 -1.80 -1.39
C THR A 80 18.63 -1.30 -1.25
N GLY A 81 18.00 -1.50 -0.09
CA GLY A 81 16.67 -0.94 0.17
C GLY A 81 15.47 -1.64 -0.49
N LYS A 82 15.63 -2.78 -1.17
CA LYS A 82 14.53 -3.50 -1.87
C LYS A 82 13.30 -3.76 -1.00
N THR A 83 13.49 -4.26 0.23
CA THR A 83 12.38 -4.52 1.15
C THR A 83 11.73 -3.24 1.65
N MET A 84 12.52 -2.18 1.82
CA MET A 84 12.02 -0.86 2.22
C MET A 84 11.21 -0.22 1.08
N LEU A 85 11.67 -0.39 -0.16
CA LEU A 85 10.98 0.02 -1.38
C LEU A 85 9.62 -0.69 -1.51
N ALA A 86 9.59 -2.01 -1.36
CA ALA A 86 8.34 -2.79 -1.43
C ALA A 86 7.33 -2.37 -0.34
N LYS A 87 7.82 -2.04 0.86
CA LYS A 87 7.00 -1.48 1.93
C LYS A 87 6.45 -0.10 1.56
N ALA A 88 7.29 0.80 1.03
CA ALA A 88 6.87 2.13 0.61
C ALA A 88 5.76 2.08 -0.46
N VAL A 89 5.91 1.19 -1.45
CA VAL A 89 4.88 0.94 -2.48
C VAL A 89 3.56 0.51 -1.86
N ALA A 90 3.59 -0.43 -0.91
CA ALA A 90 2.38 -0.91 -0.25
C ALA A 90 1.67 0.20 0.54
N THR A 91 2.42 1.07 1.21
CA THR A 91 1.86 2.23 1.92
C THR A 91 1.19 3.22 0.96
N GLU A 92 1.87 3.56 -0.13
CA GLU A 92 1.48 4.65 -1.03
C GLU A 92 0.34 4.24 -1.97
N CYS A 93 0.30 2.97 -2.35
CA CYS A 93 -0.80 2.39 -3.12
C CYS A 93 -1.92 1.82 -2.23
N ALA A 94 -1.83 1.97 -0.90
CA ALA A 94 -2.76 1.38 0.07
C ALA A 94 -3.02 -0.13 -0.16
N MET A 95 -1.98 -0.87 -0.52
CA MET A 95 -2.04 -2.29 -0.85
C MET A 95 -1.67 -3.19 0.33
N THR A 96 -2.20 -4.40 0.34
CA THR A 96 -1.79 -5.44 1.28
C THR A 96 -0.35 -5.89 1.00
N PHE A 97 0.53 -5.77 2.00
CA PHE A 97 1.91 -6.25 1.92
C PHE A 97 2.02 -7.66 2.49
N LEU A 98 2.14 -8.68 1.64
CA LEU A 98 2.37 -10.06 2.07
C LEU A 98 3.88 -10.30 2.28
N ARG A 99 4.24 -10.92 3.41
CA ARG A 99 5.63 -11.26 3.76
C ARG A 99 5.94 -12.71 3.45
#